data_AF-A0A3B9RR28-F1
#
_entry.id   AF-A0A3B9RR28-F1
#
_cell.length_a   1.000
_cell.length_b   1.000
_cell.length_c   1.000
_cell.angle_alpha   90.00
_cell.angle_beta   90.00
_cell.angle_gamma   90.00
#
_symmetry.space_group_name_H-M   'P 1'
#
loop_
_entity.id
_entity.type
_entity.pdbx_description
1 polymer ?
#
loop_
_entity_poly.entity_id
_entity_poly.type
_entity_poly.pdbx_seq_one_letter_code
_entity_poly.pdbx_strand_id
1 'polypeptide(L)'
;MMTKSLQGTKEFLNDIVSISDFNRGKAAQIFKTLEESHRKIVVRNNHPIGILLSIEAFTELTEEAENNALLAEAVQRIVHNKPTYSMQEVMDTLGISAKELEESQEDEFV
;
A
#
# COMPACT_ATOMS: atom_id res chain seq x y z
N MET A 1 -8.06 6.87 32.93
CA MET A 1 -8.37 7.01 31.49
C MET A 1 -8.43 8.50 31.16
N MET A 2 -7.36 9.12 30.64
CA MET A 2 -7.34 10.48 30.02
C MET A 2 -5.96 10.79 29.40
N THR A 3 -5.42 9.92 28.52
CA THR A 3 -4.13 10.20 27.84
C THR A 3 -4.06 9.83 26.36
N LYS A 4 -5.04 9.09 25.80
CA LYS A 4 -4.98 8.67 24.38
C LYS A 4 -5.31 9.78 23.36
N SER A 5 -5.98 10.88 23.72
CA SER A 5 -6.40 11.91 22.74
C SER A 5 -5.35 13.00 22.45
N LEU A 6 -4.41 13.24 23.36
CA LEU A 6 -3.34 14.25 23.18
C LEU A 6 -2.11 13.70 22.43
N GLN A 7 -1.95 12.38 22.42
CA GLN A 7 -0.86 11.71 21.70
C GLN A 7 -1.08 11.81 20.18
N GLY A 8 -2.27 11.42 19.71
CA GLY A 8 -2.61 11.43 18.29
C GLY A 8 -2.64 12.83 17.66
N THR A 9 -2.94 13.88 18.43
CA THR A 9 -2.88 15.27 17.92
C THR A 9 -1.45 15.77 17.75
N LYS A 10 -0.52 15.38 18.63
CA LYS A 10 0.91 15.70 18.47
C LYS A 10 1.53 14.96 17.30
N GLU A 11 1.21 13.68 17.14
CA GLU A 11 1.66 12.86 16.02
C GLU A 11 1.16 13.44 14.69
N PHE A 12 -0.11 13.83 14.61
CA PHE A 12 -0.68 14.49 13.43
C PHE A 12 0.02 15.82 13.09
N LEU A 13 0.34 16.65 14.08
CA LEU A 13 1.06 17.91 13.85
C LEU A 13 2.50 17.66 13.35
N ASN A 14 3.16 16.60 13.82
CA ASN A 14 4.48 16.20 13.36
C ASN A 14 4.48 15.66 11.92
N ASP A 15 3.31 15.30 11.39
CA ASP A 15 3.18 14.87 10.00
C ASP A 15 3.04 16.04 9.04
N ILE A 16 2.70 17.24 9.51
CA ILE A 16 2.51 18.42 8.65
C ILE A 16 3.86 19.11 8.38
N VAL A 17 4.22 19.22 7.10
CA VAL A 17 5.43 19.90 6.65
C VAL A 17 5.09 20.99 5.63
N SER A 18 5.62 22.20 5.82
CA SER A 18 5.42 23.28 4.86
C SER A 18 6.45 23.21 3.73
N ILE A 19 6.10 23.66 2.52
CA ILE A 19 7.11 23.83 1.45
C ILE A 19 8.28 24.71 1.91
N SER A 20 8.01 25.71 2.74
CA SER A 20 9.07 26.59 3.26
C SER A 20 10.09 25.82 4.11
N ASP A 21 9.70 24.75 4.80
CA ASP A 21 10.65 23.91 5.55
C ASP A 21 11.60 23.14 4.63
N PHE A 22 11.12 22.66 3.48
CA PHE A 22 12.00 22.05 2.46
C PHE A 22 13.05 23.05 1.98
N ASN A 23 12.64 24.28 1.68
CA ASN A 23 13.52 25.31 1.14
C ASN A 23 14.51 25.91 2.16
N ARG A 24 14.22 25.78 3.47
CA ARG A 24 15.09 26.27 4.57
C ARG A 24 16.11 25.24 5.05
N GLY A 25 16.35 24.19 4.28
CA GLY A 25 17.36 23.17 4.59
C GLY A 25 16.91 22.11 5.61
N LYS A 26 15.61 21.99 5.92
CA LYS A 26 15.10 20.94 6.82
C LYS A 26 14.80 19.61 6.11
N ALA A 27 15.08 19.50 4.81
CA ALA A 27 14.76 18.31 4.01
C ALA A 27 15.29 17.01 4.62
N ALA A 28 16.55 16.98 5.08
CA ALA A 28 17.13 15.79 5.72
C ALA A 28 16.37 15.36 6.98
N GLN A 29 15.95 16.32 7.81
CA GLN A 29 15.14 16.02 9.00
C GLN A 29 13.75 15.51 8.61
N ILE A 30 13.12 16.10 7.58
CA ILE A 30 11.82 15.66 7.09
C ILE A 30 11.89 14.19 6.65
N PHE A 31 12.88 13.82 5.84
CA PHE A 31 13.05 12.43 5.39
C PHE A 31 13.36 11.48 6.54
N LYS A 32 14.21 11.86 7.51
CA LYS A 32 14.42 11.05 8.71
C LYS A 32 13.11 10.80 9.47
N THR A 33 12.29 11.82 9.67
CA THR A 33 10.99 11.64 10.35
C THR A 33 9.96 10.91 9.50
N LEU A 34 10.10 10.93 8.17
CA LEU A 34 9.27 10.15 7.24
C LEU A 34 9.56 8.65 7.39
N GLU A 35 10.82 8.25 7.62
CA GLU A 35 11.15 6.84 7.90
C GLU A 35 10.47 6.32 9.17
N GLU A 36 10.32 7.16 10.20
CA GLU A 36 9.70 6.78 11.48
C GLU A 36 8.16 6.80 11.45
N SER A 37 7.56 7.73 10.69
CA SER A 37 6.09 7.94 10.65
C SER A 37 5.42 7.41 9.39
N HIS A 38 6.22 7.02 8.39
CA HIS A 38 5.86 6.56 7.04
C HIS A 38 5.07 7.56 6.18
N ARG A 39 4.63 8.69 6.72
CA ARG A 39 3.81 9.69 6.01
C ARG A 39 4.10 11.12 6.46
N LYS A 40 4.05 12.06 5.52
CA LYS A 40 3.97 13.51 5.78
C LYS A 40 2.90 14.18 4.91
N ILE A 41 2.17 15.14 5.48
CA ILE A 41 1.21 16.01 4.78
C ILE A 41 1.95 17.28 4.38
N VAL A 42 2.02 17.56 3.08
CA VAL A 42 2.68 18.76 2.56
C VAL A 42 1.68 19.90 2.45
N VAL A 43 2.01 21.05 3.04
CA VAL A 43 1.17 22.25 3.00
C VAL A 43 1.84 23.45 2.33
N ARG A 44 1.05 24.29 1.66
CA ARG A 44 1.44 25.62 1.13
C ARG A 44 0.43 26.64 1.62
N ASN A 45 0.89 27.72 2.27
CA ASN A 45 0.00 28.73 2.85
C ASN A 45 -1.08 28.13 3.77
N ASN A 46 -0.71 27.15 4.61
CA ASN A 46 -1.60 26.37 5.49
C ASN A 46 -2.68 25.53 4.78
N HIS A 47 -2.58 25.35 3.46
CA HIS A 47 -3.48 24.48 2.70
C HIS A 47 -2.75 23.18 2.34
N PRO A 48 -3.31 21.99 2.64
CA PRO A 48 -2.76 20.72 2.18
C PRO A 48 -2.74 20.67 0.64
N ILE A 49 -1.60 20.27 0.09
CA ILE A 49 -1.41 20.17 -1.37
C ILE A 49 -0.93 18.79 -1.82
N GLY A 50 -0.51 17.94 -0.89
CA GLY A 50 0.00 16.62 -1.21
C GLY A 50 0.41 15.84 0.02
N ILE A 51 0.82 14.59 -0.22
CA ILE A 51 1.30 13.66 0.80
C ILE A 51 2.63 13.10 0.30
N LEU A 52 3.59 12.96 1.21
CA LEU A 52 4.82 12.22 1.02
C LEU A 52 4.71 10.91 1.79
N LEU A 53 5.02 9.79 1.15
CA LEU A 53 5.00 8.46 1.74
C LEU A 53 6.40 7.86 1.69
N SER A 54 6.75 7.03 2.67
CA SER A 54 7.85 6.09 2.51
C SER A 54 7.47 5.04 1.45
N ILE A 55 8.48 4.36 0.89
CA ILE A 55 8.24 3.30 -0.09
C ILE A 55 7.39 2.18 0.53
N GLU A 56 7.70 1.78 1.75
CA GLU A 56 6.95 0.77 2.49
C GLU A 56 5.45 1.11 2.58
N ALA A 57 5.10 2.32 3.05
CA ALA A 57 3.69 2.71 3.13
C ALA A 57 3.01 2.87 1.76
N PHE A 58 3.76 3.24 0.72
CA PHE A 58 3.21 3.28 -0.64
C PHE A 58 2.92 1.86 -1.16
N THR A 59 3.84 0.91 -0.93
CA THR A 59 3.66 -0.49 -1.31
C THR A 59 2.47 -1.10 -0.58
N GLU A 60 2.40 -0.98 0.75
CA GLU A 60 1.29 -1.50 1.54
C GLU A 60 -0.07 -0.96 1.07
N LEU A 61 -0.14 0.36 0.82
CA LEU A 61 -1.38 0.99 0.34
C LEU A 61 -1.78 0.51 -1.06
N THR A 62 -0.80 0.21 -1.92
CA THR A 62 -1.04 -0.31 -3.26
C THR A 62 -1.52 -1.77 -3.19
N GLU A 63 -0.86 -2.61 -2.41
CA GLU A 63 -1.26 -4.01 -2.18
C GLU A 63 -2.66 -4.10 -1.56
N GLU A 64 -2.97 -3.25 -0.58
CA GLU A 64 -4.32 -3.21 0.02
C GLU A 64 -5.38 -2.80 -1.00
N ALA A 65 -5.09 -1.82 -1.88
CA ALA A 65 -6.00 -1.41 -2.93
C ALA A 65 -6.25 -2.54 -3.95
N GLU A 66 -5.22 -3.28 -4.34
CA GLU A 66 -5.32 -4.44 -5.23
C GLU A 66 -6.13 -5.58 -4.58
N ASN A 67 -5.84 -5.89 -3.32
CA ASN A 67 -6.56 -6.89 -2.54
C ASN A 67 -8.05 -6.54 -2.42
N ASN A 68 -8.38 -5.27 -2.20
CA ASN A 68 -9.76 -4.81 -2.14
C ASN A 68 -10.47 -4.93 -3.49
N ALA A 69 -9.78 -4.67 -4.60
CA ALA A 69 -10.33 -4.88 -5.93
C ALA A 69 -10.62 -6.37 -6.20
N LEU A 70 -9.70 -7.26 -5.81
CA LEU A 70 -9.89 -8.71 -5.89
C LEU A 70 -11.04 -9.21 -5.02
N LEU A 71 -11.15 -8.69 -3.78
CA LEU A 71 -12.26 -9.01 -2.88
C LEU A 71 -13.59 -8.57 -3.48
N ALA A 72 -13.67 -7.36 -4.04
CA ALA A 72 -14.88 -6.87 -4.70
C ALA A 72 -15.29 -7.79 -5.86
N GLU A 73 -14.35 -8.19 -6.72
CA GLU A 73 -14.62 -9.14 -7.81
C GLU A 73 -15.06 -10.53 -7.29
N ALA A 74 -14.42 -11.04 -6.23
CA ALA A 74 -14.82 -12.30 -5.61
C ALA A 74 -16.26 -12.24 -5.08
N VAL A 75 -16.64 -11.14 -4.41
CA VAL A 75 -18.02 -10.88 -3.98
C VAL A 75 -18.97 -10.86 -5.17
N GLN A 76 -18.61 -10.17 -6.27
CA GLN A 76 -19.42 -10.15 -7.49
C GLN A 76 -19.63 -11.55 -8.08
N ARG A 77 -18.60 -12.39 -8.09
CA ARG A 77 -18.68 -13.79 -8.57
C ARG A 77 -19.64 -14.62 -7.73
N ILE A 78 -19.58 -14.48 -6.41
CA ILE A 78 -20.45 -15.19 -5.47
C ILE A 78 -21.90 -14.74 -5.63
N VAL A 79 -22.16 -13.43 -5.65
CA VAL A 79 -23.52 -12.86 -5.76
C VAL A 79 -24.21 -13.31 -7.05
N HIS A 80 -23.47 -13.38 -8.15
CA HIS A 80 -24.01 -13.80 -9.44
C HIS A 80 -23.92 -15.31 -9.70
N ASN A 81 -23.51 -16.10 -8.70
CA ASN A 81 -23.32 -17.54 -8.80
C ASN A 81 -22.55 -17.95 -10.07
N LYS A 82 -21.47 -17.22 -10.39
CA LYS A 82 -20.64 -17.52 -11.57
C LYS A 82 -20.07 -18.94 -11.44
N PRO A 83 -19.93 -19.68 -12.55
CA PRO A 83 -19.38 -21.04 -12.51
C PRO A 83 -17.96 -21.03 -11.93
N THR A 84 -17.68 -22.02 -11.09
CA THR A 84 -16.34 -22.31 -10.60
C THR A 84 -15.73 -23.40 -11.47
N TYR A 85 -14.42 -23.32 -11.69
CA TYR A 85 -13.67 -24.32 -12.42
C TYR A 85 -12.61 -24.90 -11.49
N SER A 86 -12.38 -26.21 -11.59
CA SER A 86 -11.26 -26.87 -10.94
C SER A 86 -9.94 -26.43 -11.57
N MET A 87 -8.85 -26.55 -10.82
CA MET A 87 -7.50 -26.24 -11.33
C MET A 87 -7.19 -27.03 -12.61
N GLN A 88 -7.58 -28.32 -12.67
CA GLN A 88 -7.35 -29.17 -13.83
C GLN A 88 -8.07 -28.65 -15.08
N GLU A 89 -9.35 -28.28 -14.96
CA GLU A 89 -10.12 -27.73 -16.09
C GLU A 89 -9.50 -26.44 -16.63
N VAL A 90 -8.99 -25.58 -15.74
CA VAL A 90 -8.29 -24.35 -16.13
C VAL A 90 -6.97 -24.65 -16.83
N MET A 91 -6.16 -25.57 -16.30
CA MET A 91 -4.89 -25.98 -16.89
C MET A 91 -5.08 -26.58 -18.28
N ASP A 92 -6.04 -27.50 -18.44
CA ASP A 92 -6.37 -28.12 -19.72
C ASP A 92 -6.84 -27.06 -20.74
N THR A 93 -7.64 -26.08 -20.29
CA THR A 93 -8.12 -24.98 -21.15
C THR A 93 -6.98 -24.06 -21.59
N LEU A 94 -6.00 -23.79 -20.72
CA LEU A 94 -4.86 -22.91 -21.02
C LEU A 94 -3.72 -23.65 -21.73
N GLY A 95 -3.79 -24.98 -21.87
CA GLY A 95 -2.73 -25.80 -22.44
C GLY A 95 -1.48 -25.88 -21.57
N ILE A 96 -1.64 -25.72 -20.25
CA ILE A 96 -0.54 -25.73 -19.27
C ILE A 96 -0.41 -27.14 -18.70
N SER A 97 0.75 -27.75 -18.86
CA SER A 97 1.05 -29.05 -18.25
C SER A 97 1.60 -28.91 -16.83
N ALA A 98 1.38 -29.92 -15.99
CA ALA A 98 1.95 -29.96 -14.64
C ALA A 98 3.49 -29.91 -14.65
N LYS A 99 4.13 -30.49 -15.67
CA LYS A 99 5.58 -30.51 -15.83
C LYS A 99 6.15 -29.11 -16.11
N GLU A 100 5.47 -28.32 -16.94
CA GLU A 100 5.86 -26.93 -17.20
C GLU A 100 5.77 -26.07 -15.93
N LEU A 101 4.76 -26.30 -15.09
CA LEU A 101 4.64 -25.61 -13.80
C LEU A 101 5.79 -25.95 -12.85
N GLU A 102 6.13 -27.23 -12.73
CA GLU A 102 7.26 -27.69 -11.90
C GLU A 102 8.60 -27.11 -12.36
N GLU A 103 8.83 -27.03 -13.67
CA GLU A 103 10.05 -26.46 -14.25
C GLU A 103 10.12 -24.93 -14.15
N SER A 104 8.97 -24.26 -13.99
CA SER A 104 8.87 -22.80 -13.83
C SER A 104 9.05 -22.29 -12.40
N GLN A 105 9.17 -23.19 -11.43
CA GLN A 105 9.58 -22.82 -10.06
C GLN A 105 11.05 -22.41 -10.11
N GLU A 106 11.33 -21.14 -10.41
CA GLU A 106 12.62 -20.53 -10.13
C GLU A 106 12.88 -20.66 -8.62
N ASP A 107 14.08 -21.11 -8.26
CA ASP A 107 14.55 -21.17 -6.87
C ASP A 107 14.27 -19.82 -6.21
N GLU A 108 13.41 -19.82 -5.19
CA GLU A 108 13.07 -18.68 -4.37
C GLU A 108 14.37 -17.95 -3.97
N PHE A 109 14.52 -16.67 -4.35
CA PHE A 109 15.72 -15.88 -4.09
C PHE A 109 16.09 -15.97 -2.59
N VAL A 110 17.15 -16.73 -2.28
CA VAL A 110 17.77 -16.86 -0.94
C VAL A 110 18.62 -15.65 -0.62
#